data_AF-A0A841PGV8-F1
#
_entry.id   AF-A0A841PGV8-F1
#
_cell.length_a   1.000
_cell.length_b   1.000
_cell.length_c   1.000
_cell.angle_alpha   90.00
_cell.angle_beta   90.00
_cell.angle_gamma   90.00
#
_symmetry.space_group_name_H-M   'P 1'
#
loop_
_entity.id
_entity.type
_entity.pdbx_description
1 polymer ?
#
loop_
_entity_poly.entity_id
_entity_poly.type
_entity_poly.pdbx_seq_one_letter_code
_entity_poly.pdbx_strand_id
1 'polypeptide(L)'
;WRTTGDQTTQGFRNGEYDAGFMWLTRTTALKNEGQPIAWSYDGVLLVGDRYAVVKGAPHKAEALELLKFFLDSPEVQGKICEALACTPPSTEALQYMSAEARANMPTAEQISSEMVVPDAEWINANKAMLINRWNAWIQN
;
A
#
# COMPACT_ATOMS: atom_id res chain seq x y z
N TRP A 1 19.02 -5.11 8.18
CA TRP A 1 17.72 -5.14 7.46
C TRP A 1 16.82 -4.06 8.06
N ARG A 2 15.97 -3.41 7.26
CA ARG A 2 15.14 -2.29 7.75
C ARG A 2 13.96 -2.80 8.56
N THR A 3 13.65 -2.17 9.68
CA THR A 3 12.53 -2.54 10.56
C THR A 3 11.34 -1.59 10.43
N THR A 4 11.51 -0.39 9.86
CA THR A 4 10.43 0.58 9.66
C THR A 4 10.50 1.30 8.30
N GLY A 5 9.37 1.85 7.85
CA GLY A 5 9.33 2.70 6.64
C GLY A 5 10.04 4.03 6.80
N ASP A 6 10.09 4.57 8.02
CA ASP A 6 10.75 5.85 8.28
C ASP A 6 12.27 5.73 8.06
N GLN A 7 12.88 4.61 8.43
CA GLN A 7 14.29 4.33 8.14
C GLN A 7 14.59 4.35 6.63
N THR A 8 13.67 3.80 5.83
CA THR A 8 13.80 3.84 4.37
C THR A 8 13.72 5.25 3.84
N THR A 9 12.70 5.99 4.28
CA THR A 9 12.43 7.36 3.84
C THR A 9 13.59 8.30 4.16
N GLN A 10 14.15 8.21 5.37
CA GLN A 10 15.30 9.03 5.78
C GLN A 10 16.56 8.68 4.99
N GLY A 11 16.82 7.40 4.74
CA GLY A 11 18.00 7.00 3.97
C GLY A 11 17.98 7.59 2.54
N PHE A 12 16.83 7.59 1.87
CA PHE A 12 16.69 8.28 0.58
C PHE A 12 16.85 9.80 0.72
N ARG A 13 16.26 10.42 1.75
CA ARG A 13 16.39 11.86 2.00
C ARG A 13 17.84 12.30 2.23
N ASN A 14 18.63 11.45 2.88
CA ASN A 14 20.04 11.69 3.20
C ASN A 14 20.99 11.28 2.07
N GLY A 15 20.50 10.67 0.99
CA GLY A 15 21.35 10.12 -0.08
C GLY A 15 22.14 8.86 0.32
N GLU A 16 21.66 8.10 1.32
CA GLU A 16 22.25 6.82 1.72
C GLU A 16 21.92 5.68 0.75
N TYR A 17 20.89 5.85 -0.09
CA TYR A 17 20.45 4.87 -1.09
C TYR A 17 20.18 5.55 -2.43
N ASP A 18 20.68 4.95 -3.52
CA ASP A 18 20.37 5.39 -4.90
C ASP A 18 19.15 4.66 -5.48
N ALA A 19 18.83 3.46 -5.00
CA ALA A 19 17.71 2.64 -5.45
C ALA A 19 17.24 1.68 -4.35
N GLY A 20 15.97 1.26 -4.41
CA GLY A 20 15.44 0.29 -3.45
C GLY A 20 13.93 0.08 -3.53
N PHE A 21 13.43 -0.88 -2.76
CA PHE A 21 12.01 -1.17 -2.63
C PHE A 21 11.38 -0.29 -1.53
N MET A 22 10.30 0.41 -1.86
CA MET A 22 9.62 1.37 -0.98
C MET A 22 8.10 1.27 -1.11
N TRP A 23 7.39 1.68 -0.06
CA TRP A 23 5.96 1.94 -0.16
C TRP A 23 5.71 3.19 -0.99
N LEU A 24 4.81 3.10 -1.97
CA LEU A 24 4.47 4.20 -2.86
C LEU A 24 4.07 5.47 -2.09
N THR A 25 3.32 5.34 -0.98
CA THR A 25 2.94 6.47 -0.11
C THR A 25 4.13 7.27 0.39
N ARG A 26 5.25 6.60 0.70
CA ARG A 26 6.49 7.25 1.16
C ARG A 26 7.28 7.84 0.00
N THR A 27 7.31 7.15 -1.15
CA THR A 27 7.94 7.65 -2.37
C THR A 27 7.25 8.91 -2.89
N THR A 28 5.91 8.95 -2.87
CA THR A 28 5.11 10.14 -3.23
C THR A 28 5.39 11.30 -2.27
N ALA A 29 5.50 11.04 -0.95
CA ALA A 29 5.86 12.09 0.00
C ALA A 29 7.24 12.69 -0.30
N LEU A 30 8.26 11.87 -0.58
CA LEU A 30 9.58 12.35 -0.98
C LEU A 30 9.55 13.18 -2.28
N LYS A 31 8.76 12.75 -3.28
CA LYS A 31 8.57 13.52 -4.51
C LYS A 31 7.92 14.88 -4.24
N ASN A 32 6.90 14.93 -3.37
CA ASN A 32 6.22 16.17 -3.00
C ASN A 32 7.12 17.12 -2.18
N GLU A 33 8.12 16.59 -1.48
CA GLU A 33 9.19 17.37 -0.82
C GLU A 33 10.24 17.92 -1.82
N GLY A 34 10.14 17.58 -3.10
CA GLY A 34 11.08 18.02 -4.14
C GLY A 34 12.35 17.16 -4.25
N GLN A 35 12.37 15.98 -3.62
CA GLN A 35 13.49 15.05 -3.77
C GLN A 35 13.54 14.51 -5.21
N PRO A 36 14.74 14.29 -5.79
CA PRO A 36 14.91 13.79 -7.14
C PRO A 36 14.64 12.27 -7.21
N ILE A 37 13.39 11.86 -6.97
CA ILE A 37 12.96 10.47 -6.90
C ILE A 37 11.97 10.10 -8.01
N ALA A 38 12.08 8.89 -8.52
CA ALA A 38 11.17 8.27 -9.48
C ALA A 38 10.89 6.81 -9.10
N TRP A 39 9.88 6.20 -9.71
CA TRP A 39 9.53 4.79 -9.49
C TRP A 39 9.04 4.12 -10.78
N SER A 40 9.05 2.79 -10.78
CA SER A 40 8.43 1.93 -11.79
C SER A 40 7.33 1.10 -11.12
N TYR A 41 6.30 0.73 -11.89
CA TYR A 41 5.26 -0.21 -11.44
C TYR A 41 5.58 -1.68 -11.80
N ASP A 42 6.59 -1.90 -12.65
CA ASP A 42 7.09 -3.24 -12.98
C ASP A 42 7.56 -4.00 -11.73
N GLY A 43 6.91 -5.13 -11.45
CA GLY A 43 7.19 -5.99 -10.31
C GLY A 43 6.70 -5.43 -8.96
N VAL A 44 5.89 -4.38 -8.93
CA VAL A 44 5.37 -3.83 -7.67
C VAL A 44 4.37 -4.80 -7.03
N LEU A 45 4.52 -5.02 -5.72
CA LEU A 45 3.56 -5.82 -4.95
C LEU A 45 2.33 -4.98 -4.60
N LEU A 46 1.18 -5.31 -5.19
CA LEU A 46 -0.09 -4.68 -4.84
C LEU A 46 -0.68 -5.34 -3.60
N VAL A 47 -0.41 -4.73 -2.44
CA VAL A 47 -0.93 -5.20 -1.14
C VAL A 47 -1.99 -4.22 -0.64
N GLY A 48 -3.19 -4.72 -0.40
CA GLY A 48 -4.29 -3.96 0.21
C GLY A 48 -4.60 -4.43 1.62
N ASP A 49 -5.01 -3.49 2.46
CA ASP A 49 -5.55 -3.80 3.79
C ASP A 49 -7.00 -4.30 3.67
N ARG A 50 -7.38 -5.16 4.62
CA ARG A 50 -8.75 -5.67 4.73
C ARG A 50 -9.37 -5.20 6.04
N TYR A 51 -10.58 -4.67 5.95
CA TYR A 51 -11.40 -4.48 7.13
C TYR A 51 -11.95 -5.81 7.64
N ALA A 52 -11.89 -6.04 8.95
CA ALA A 52 -12.40 -7.25 9.58
C ALA A 52 -13.13 -6.91 10.88
N VAL A 53 -14.25 -7.61 11.12
CA VAL A 53 -14.97 -7.54 12.40
C VAL A 53 -14.49 -8.69 13.28
N VAL A 54 -13.97 -8.36 14.45
CA VAL A 54 -13.43 -9.34 15.41
C VAL A 54 -14.55 -10.25 15.93
N LYS A 55 -14.25 -11.54 16.09
CA LYS A 55 -15.20 -12.50 16.67
C LYS A 55 -15.58 -12.07 18.09
N GLY A 56 -16.88 -11.94 18.35
CA GLY A 56 -17.39 -11.50 19.65
C GLY A 56 -17.33 -9.99 19.89
N ALA A 57 -17.13 -9.17 18.85
CA ALA A 57 -17.17 -7.73 18.97
C ALA A 57 -18.50 -7.26 19.62
N PRO A 58 -18.44 -6.39 20.65
CA PRO A 58 -19.64 -5.95 21.38
C PRO A 58 -20.60 -5.13 20.53
N HIS A 59 -20.10 -4.50 19.45
CA HIS A 59 -20.85 -3.66 18.52
C HIS A 59 -20.75 -4.19 17.09
N LYS A 60 -21.06 -5.48 16.90
CA LYS A 60 -20.93 -6.14 15.60
C LYS A 60 -21.81 -5.50 14.53
N ALA A 61 -23.03 -5.08 14.86
CA ALA A 61 -23.97 -4.52 13.90
C ALA A 61 -23.48 -3.16 13.39
N GLU A 62 -23.08 -2.28 14.30
CA GLU A 62 -22.56 -0.95 14.03
C GLU A 62 -21.23 -1.00 13.26
N ALA A 63 -20.37 -1.98 13.58
CA ALA A 63 -19.17 -2.21 12.80
C ALA A 63 -19.49 -2.58 11.34
N LEU A 64 -20.50 -3.42 11.10
CA LEU A 64 -20.93 -3.75 9.74
C LEU A 64 -21.58 -2.57 9.03
N GLU A 65 -22.33 -1.73 9.73
CA GLU A 65 -22.88 -0.48 9.19
C GLU A 65 -21.77 0.49 8.77
N LEU A 66 -20.70 0.62 9.56
CA LEU A 66 -19.54 1.44 9.21
C LEU A 66 -18.85 0.91 7.94
N LEU A 67 -18.67 -0.41 7.81
CA LEU A 67 -18.08 -1.01 6.62
C LEU A 67 -18.97 -0.82 5.39
N LYS A 68 -20.28 -0.98 5.55
CA LYS A 68 -21.25 -0.70 4.49
C LYS A 68 -21.18 0.77 4.06
N PHE A 69 -21.17 1.70 5.00
CA PHE A 69 -21.04 3.12 4.72
C PHE A 69 -19.80 3.43 3.88
N PHE A 70 -18.64 2.89 4.26
CA PHE A 70 -17.40 3.10 3.51
C PHE A 70 -17.46 2.51 2.09
N LEU A 71 -17.97 1.28 1.94
CA LEU A 71 -18.05 0.59 0.64
C LEU A 71 -19.05 1.27 -0.31
N ASP A 72 -20.16 1.77 0.22
CA ASP A 72 -21.21 2.44 -0.55
C ASP A 72 -20.88 3.92 -0.86
N SER A 73 -19.75 4.44 -0.38
CA SER A 73 -19.38 5.87 -0.51
C SER A 73 -18.09 6.09 -1.33
N PRO A 74 -18.15 6.07 -2.68
CA PRO A 74 -16.98 6.36 -3.52
C PRO A 74 -16.30 7.70 -3.22
N GLU A 75 -17.06 8.73 -2.84
CA GLU A 75 -16.52 10.03 -2.44
C GLU A 75 -15.63 9.94 -1.19
N VAL A 76 -16.09 9.19 -0.18
CA VAL A 76 -15.33 8.96 1.06
C VAL A 76 -14.06 8.17 0.77
N GLN A 77 -14.15 7.13 -0.07
CA GLN A 77 -12.98 6.37 -0.52
C GLN A 77 -11.96 7.26 -1.22
N GLY A 78 -12.41 8.11 -2.17
CA GLY A 78 -11.56 9.03 -2.91
C GLY A 78 -10.84 10.02 -2.00
N LYS A 79 -11.57 10.66 -1.08
CA LYS A 79 -10.99 11.62 -0.11
C LYS A 79 -9.98 10.97 0.82
N ILE A 80 -10.27 9.78 1.34
CA ILE A 80 -9.34 9.03 2.20
C ILE A 80 -8.08 8.67 1.41
N CYS A 81 -8.24 8.15 0.20
CA CYS A 81 -7.09 7.73 -0.59
C CYS A 81 -6.28 8.87 -1.21
N GLU A 82 -6.87 10.04 -1.44
CA GLU A 82 -6.13 11.25 -1.74
C GLU A 82 -5.25 11.66 -0.55
N ALA A 83 -5.82 11.69 0.66
CA ALA A 83 -5.10 12.06 1.87
C ALA A 83 -3.97 11.06 2.23
N LEU A 84 -4.16 9.78 1.93
CA LEU A 84 -3.23 8.70 2.29
C LEU A 84 -2.35 8.22 1.14
N ALA A 85 -2.51 8.77 -0.06
CA ALA A 85 -1.88 8.28 -1.29
C ALA A 85 -2.09 6.76 -1.54
N CYS A 86 -3.27 6.23 -1.22
CA CYS A 86 -3.65 4.83 -1.48
C CYS A 86 -4.47 4.68 -2.75
N THR A 87 -4.55 3.47 -3.32
CA THR A 87 -5.51 3.17 -4.39
C THR A 87 -6.85 2.77 -3.78
N PRO A 88 -7.97 3.44 -4.10
CA PRO A 88 -9.27 3.08 -3.55
C PRO A 88 -9.78 1.74 -4.13
N PRO A 89 -10.64 1.01 -3.40
CA PRO A 89 -11.17 -0.26 -3.89
C PRO A 89 -12.21 -0.09 -5.01
N SER A 90 -12.91 1.05 -5.09
CA SER A 90 -13.82 1.39 -6.19
C SER A 90 -13.15 2.27 -7.24
N THR A 91 -13.34 1.96 -8.52
CA THR A 91 -12.92 2.82 -9.64
C THR A 91 -13.72 4.12 -9.70
N GLU A 92 -14.96 4.14 -9.20
CA GLU A 92 -15.79 5.35 -9.12
C GLU A 92 -15.22 6.38 -8.16
N ALA A 93 -14.43 5.95 -7.17
CA ALA A 93 -13.80 6.84 -6.20
C ALA A 93 -12.78 7.79 -6.85
N LEU A 94 -12.21 7.40 -8.00
CA LEU A 94 -11.20 8.18 -8.72
C LEU A 94 -11.74 9.54 -9.18
N GLN A 95 -13.05 9.67 -9.46
CA GLN A 95 -13.63 10.95 -9.89
C GLN A 95 -13.59 12.02 -8.78
N TYR A 96 -13.53 11.58 -7.52
CA TYR A 96 -13.50 12.45 -6.33
C TYR A 96 -12.08 12.82 -5.90
N MET A 97 -11.08 12.41 -6.68
CA MET A 97 -9.67 12.70 -6.44
C MET A 97 -9.15 13.78 -7.37
N SER A 98 -8.18 14.57 -6.92
CA SER A 98 -7.47 15.52 -7.79
C SER A 98 -6.77 14.83 -8.97
N ALA A 99 -6.56 15.59 -10.06
CA ALA A 99 -5.83 15.08 -11.23
C ALA A 99 -4.39 14.67 -10.87
N GLU A 100 -3.76 15.41 -9.96
CA GLU A 100 -2.42 15.11 -9.44
C GLU A 100 -2.41 13.79 -8.67
N ALA A 101 -3.36 13.58 -7.76
CA ALA A 101 -3.46 12.34 -7.00
C ALA A 101 -3.69 11.13 -7.92
N ARG A 102 -4.57 11.25 -8.91
CA ARG A 102 -4.82 10.20 -9.91
C ARG A 102 -3.57 9.88 -10.75
N ALA A 103 -2.76 10.87 -11.09
CA ALA A 103 -1.55 10.66 -11.90
C ALA A 103 -0.47 9.84 -11.17
N ASN A 104 -0.52 9.77 -9.83
CA ASN A 104 0.39 8.96 -9.03
C ASN A 104 -0.16 7.54 -8.74
N MET A 105 -1.33 7.17 -9.27
CA MET A 105 -1.93 5.85 -9.10
C MET A 105 -1.58 4.91 -10.25
N PRO A 106 -1.44 3.60 -9.98
CA PRO A 106 -1.33 2.62 -11.05
C PRO A 106 -2.63 2.58 -11.86
N THR A 107 -2.49 2.53 -13.18
CA THR A 107 -3.62 2.33 -14.11
C THR A 107 -4.10 0.88 -14.05
N ALA A 108 -5.31 0.62 -14.56
CA ALA A 108 -5.84 -0.75 -14.66
C ALA A 108 -4.93 -1.67 -15.49
N GLU A 109 -4.30 -1.13 -16.54
CA GLU A 109 -3.34 -1.86 -17.36
C GLU A 109 -2.09 -2.25 -16.56
N GLN A 110 -1.50 -1.29 -15.83
CA GLN A 110 -0.34 -1.55 -14.96
C GLN A 110 -0.67 -2.58 -13.87
N ILE A 111 -1.84 -2.48 -13.24
CA ILE A 111 -2.29 -3.45 -12.23
C ILE A 111 -2.33 -4.88 -12.80
N SER A 112 -2.78 -5.04 -14.04
CA SER A 112 -2.97 -6.36 -14.66
C SER A 112 -1.71 -6.95 -15.31
N SER A 113 -0.76 -6.12 -15.74
CA SER A 113 0.39 -6.55 -16.55
C SER A 113 1.75 -6.37 -15.89
N GLU A 114 1.89 -5.40 -14.98
CA GLU A 114 3.17 -5.03 -14.36
C GLU A 114 3.22 -5.40 -12.88
N MET A 115 2.09 -5.31 -12.18
CA MET A 115 2.02 -5.52 -10.73
C MET A 115 1.79 -6.98 -10.36
N VAL A 116 2.29 -7.36 -9.20
CA VAL A 116 2.11 -8.68 -8.61
C VAL A 116 1.10 -8.60 -7.47
N VAL A 117 -0.02 -9.31 -7.61
CA VAL A 117 -0.97 -9.53 -6.50
C VAL A 117 -0.49 -10.73 -5.68
N PRO A 118 -0.19 -10.57 -4.38
CA PRO A 118 0.34 -11.67 -3.58
C PRO A 118 -0.67 -12.82 -3.41
N ASP A 119 -0.19 -14.05 -3.56
CA ASP A 119 -0.93 -15.24 -3.17
C ASP A 119 -0.92 -15.37 -1.64
N ALA A 120 -2.01 -14.92 -1.02
CA ALA A 120 -2.16 -14.95 0.43
C ALA A 120 -2.19 -16.38 0.99
N GLU A 121 -2.70 -17.36 0.24
CA GLU A 121 -2.78 -18.74 0.71
C GLU A 121 -1.39 -19.37 0.77
N TRP A 122 -0.62 -19.25 -0.31
CA TRP A 122 0.76 -19.74 -0.36
C TRP A 122 1.64 -19.05 0.69
N ILE A 123 1.53 -17.72 0.82
CA ILE A 123 2.29 -16.97 1.82
C ILE A 123 1.96 -17.48 3.22
N ASN A 124 0.68 -17.68 3.56
CA ASN A 124 0.29 -18.16 4.88
C ASN A 124 0.78 -19.58 5.15
N ALA A 125 0.71 -20.48 4.17
CA ALA A 125 1.20 -21.85 4.29
C ALA A 125 2.73 -21.92 4.52
N ASN A 126 3.48 -20.94 4.00
CA ASN A 126 4.95 -20.95 4.02
C ASN A 126 5.57 -19.95 5.01
N LYS A 127 4.78 -19.07 5.63
CA LYS A 127 5.26 -17.91 6.41
C LYS A 127 6.31 -18.25 7.46
N ALA A 128 6.06 -19.27 8.29
CA ALA A 128 6.97 -19.65 9.37
C ALA A 128 8.33 -20.11 8.83
N MET A 129 8.32 -20.92 7.76
CA MET A 129 9.54 -21.38 7.09
C MET A 129 10.31 -20.21 6.48
N LEU A 130 9.62 -19.29 5.80
CA LEU A 130 10.22 -18.12 5.17
C LEU A 130 10.88 -17.19 6.19
N ILE A 131 10.21 -16.91 7.33
CA ILE A 131 10.78 -16.08 8.41
C ILE A 131 12.06 -16.70 8.97
N ASN A 132 12.07 -18.02 9.21
CA ASN A 132 13.25 -18.70 9.74
C ASN A 132 14.43 -18.62 8.76
N ARG A 133 14.18 -18.86 7.46
CA ARG A 133 15.22 -18.74 6.43
C ARG A 133 15.74 -17.32 6.28
N TRP A 134 14.84 -16.34 6.29
CA TRP A 134 15.22 -14.93 6.23
C TRP A 134 16.13 -14.55 7.40
N ASN A 135 15.73 -14.87 8.64
CA ASN A 135 16.49 -14.56 9.85
C ASN A 135 17.89 -15.19 9.84
N ALA A 136 18.00 -16.44 9.38
CA ALA A 136 19.29 -17.12 9.24
C ALA A 136 20.18 -16.47 8.15
N TRP A 137 19.57 -15.96 7.07
CA TRP A 137 20.30 -15.33 5.98
C TRP A 137 20.86 -13.96 6.36
N ILE A 138 20.06 -13.08 6.99
CA ILE A 138 20.47 -11.70 7.33
C ILE A 138 21.49 -11.58 8.47
N GLN A 139 21.76 -12.66 9.19
CA GLN A 139 22.74 -12.70 10.28
C GLN A 139 24.14 -13.10 9.79
N ASN A 140 24.24 -13.65 8.57
CA ASN A 140 25.48 -13.94 7.87
C ASN A 140 25.83 -12.82 6.90
#